data_AF-A0A2V6KMK5-F1
#
_entry.id   AF-A0A2V6KMK5-F1
#
_cell.length_a   1.000
_cell.length_b   1.000
_cell.length_c   1.000
_cell.angle_alpha   90.00
_cell.angle_beta   90.00
_cell.angle_gamma   90.00
#
_symmetry.space_group_name_H-M   'P 1'
#
loop_
_entity.id
_entity.type
_entity.pdbx_description
1 polymer ?
#
loop_
_entity_poly.entity_id
_entity_poly.type
_entity_poly.pdbx_seq_one_letter_code
_entity_poly.pdbx_strand_id
1 'polypeptide(L)'
;MKSPLEAPEKQIAEETSAKPERPVTAVIDTSKMAKGQREALELAEAARDPLEDRGSFASNLFVGRYDFNRIYPYPAQTAEDRAAGEEFLQKLESYLREHVDPDEIDRTGEIPPENFKGLAEIGAFGIKVPKKYGGLGLSQCNYGRAAVLLGSWDGNVSALVSAHQSIGVAQPLLLFGTEEQKQKYLPRVAGGEISAFALTETHAGSDPATMSLRAEPSPDGSEFVLNGEKLWCTNGVKAGVLVVMARTASKMVGGKERKQITAFIVDVDTPGLEIIYRCRFMGLRALYNAVVKFTNVRVPRENIISKEGAGLKVALTTLNTGRLTLPAACVGLSKRLLEISRKWAGERIQWGVPIGKHAAIAGKIAEMAGNVFAMKAMTFLTSSLLDRKAG
;
A
#
# COMPACT_ATOMS: atom_id res chain seq x y z
N MET A 1 8.75 -22.11 4.46
CA MET A 1 7.43 -21.72 4.99
C MET A 1 6.77 -20.79 3.98
N LYS A 2 5.49 -21.00 3.65
CA LYS A 2 4.69 -20.02 2.89
C LYS A 2 4.66 -18.72 3.69
N SER A 3 4.78 -17.57 3.03
CA SER A 3 4.65 -16.29 3.75
C SER A 3 3.21 -16.19 4.25
N PRO A 4 2.95 -15.70 5.47
CA PRO A 4 1.59 -15.43 5.93
C PRO A 4 0.83 -14.56 4.90
N LEU A 5 1.51 -13.72 4.14
CA LEU A 5 0.87 -12.80 3.21
C LEU A 5 0.55 -13.40 1.83
N GLU A 6 0.98 -14.64 1.54
CA GLU A 6 0.48 -15.35 0.37
C GLU A 6 -0.94 -15.84 0.67
N ALA A 7 -1.91 -15.42 -0.14
CA ALA A 7 -3.25 -15.99 -0.03
C ALA A 7 -3.16 -17.53 -0.17
N PRO A 8 -3.83 -18.31 0.70
CA PRO A 8 -3.90 -19.76 0.56
C PRO A 8 -4.22 -20.18 -0.88
N GLU A 9 -3.58 -21.23 -1.40
CA GLU A 9 -3.80 -21.71 -2.80
C GLU A 9 -5.28 -21.96 -3.12
N LYS A 10 -6.06 -22.43 -2.13
CA LYS A 10 -7.52 -22.56 -2.25
C LYS A 10 -8.23 -21.22 -2.42
N GLN A 11 -7.76 -20.15 -1.78
CA GLN A 11 -8.35 -18.82 -1.87
C GLN A 11 -8.03 -18.17 -3.23
N ILE A 12 -6.81 -18.34 -3.75
CA ILE A 12 -6.46 -17.92 -5.12
C ILE A 12 -7.32 -18.67 -6.14
N ALA A 13 -7.47 -19.99 -6.01
CA ALA A 13 -8.32 -20.79 -6.89
C ALA A 13 -9.81 -20.44 -6.77
N GLU A 14 -10.34 -20.19 -5.56
CA GLU A 14 -11.74 -19.80 -5.32
C GLU A 14 -12.07 -18.36 -5.72
N GLU A 15 -11.08 -17.46 -5.73
CA GLU A 15 -11.27 -16.07 -6.20
C GLU A 15 -11.10 -15.95 -7.72
N THR A 16 -10.24 -16.79 -8.31
CA THR A 16 -10.06 -16.86 -9.76
C THR A 16 -11.15 -17.68 -10.45
N SER A 17 -11.68 -18.71 -9.80
CA SER A 17 -12.90 -19.41 -10.25
C SER A 17 -14.16 -18.58 -9.95
N ALA A 18 -15.13 -18.61 -10.86
CA ALA A 18 -16.39 -17.91 -10.69
C ALA A 18 -17.17 -18.55 -9.53
N LYS A 19 -17.17 -17.91 -8.34
CA LYS A 19 -18.18 -18.22 -7.32
C LYS A 19 -19.57 -18.00 -7.94
N PRO A 20 -20.56 -18.86 -7.61
CA PRO A 20 -21.95 -18.52 -7.87
C PRO A 20 -22.24 -17.19 -7.19
N GLU A 21 -22.75 -16.22 -7.94
CA GLU A 21 -23.23 -14.95 -7.41
C GLU A 21 -24.32 -15.26 -6.37
N ARG A 22 -23.98 -15.28 -5.07
CA ARG A 22 -25.01 -15.00 -4.08
C ARG A 22 -25.48 -13.59 -4.39
N PRO A 23 -26.79 -13.36 -4.60
CA PRO A 23 -27.28 -12.02 -4.86
C PRO A 23 -26.93 -11.17 -3.64
N VAL A 24 -25.95 -10.29 -3.82
CA VAL A 24 -25.67 -9.24 -2.84
C VAL A 24 -26.84 -8.29 -2.98
N THR A 25 -27.88 -8.49 -2.18
CA THR A 25 -28.94 -7.50 -2.03
C THR A 25 -28.25 -6.21 -1.64
N ALA A 26 -28.38 -5.18 -2.48
CA ALA A 26 -27.78 -3.88 -2.22
C ALA A 26 -28.23 -3.41 -0.83
N VAL A 27 -27.28 -3.32 0.10
CA VAL A 27 -27.54 -2.94 1.50
C VAL A 27 -27.91 -1.44 1.59
N ILE A 28 -27.57 -0.68 0.54
CA ILE A 28 -27.81 0.75 0.42
C ILE A 28 -28.93 0.98 -0.60
N ASP A 29 -29.96 1.74 -0.21
CA ASP A 29 -30.99 2.21 -1.13
C ASP A 29 -30.39 3.26 -2.09
N THR A 30 -30.22 2.86 -3.35
CA THR A 30 -29.67 3.71 -4.42
C THR A 30 -30.74 4.33 -5.31
N SER A 31 -32.02 4.14 -5.00
CA SER A 31 -33.15 4.56 -5.85
C SER A 31 -33.18 6.07 -6.12
N LYS A 32 -32.71 6.88 -5.16
CA LYS A 32 -32.65 8.34 -5.25
C LYS A 32 -31.33 8.89 -5.80
N MET A 33 -30.35 8.03 -6.11
CA MET A 33 -29.05 8.46 -6.63
C MET A 33 -29.10 8.68 -8.15
N ALA A 34 -28.35 9.67 -8.63
CA ALA A 34 -28.12 9.87 -10.06
C ALA A 34 -27.48 8.61 -10.68
N LYS A 35 -27.78 8.34 -11.96
CA LYS A 35 -27.33 7.10 -12.64
C LYS A 35 -25.83 6.84 -12.51
N GLY A 36 -25.00 7.86 -12.77
CA GLY A 36 -23.53 7.73 -12.66
C GLY A 36 -23.06 7.42 -11.23
N GLN A 37 -23.66 8.07 -10.22
CA GLN A 37 -23.35 7.83 -8.81
C GLN A 37 -23.72 6.40 -8.38
N ARG A 38 -24.87 5.92 -8.83
CA ARG A 38 -25.34 4.56 -8.56
C ARG A 38 -24.41 3.51 -9.18
N GLU A 39 -24.05 3.67 -10.45
CA GLU A 39 -23.14 2.76 -11.15
C GLU A 39 -21.76 2.69 -10.49
N ALA A 40 -21.21 3.85 -10.08
CA ALA A 40 -19.92 3.91 -9.38
C ALA A 40 -19.99 3.19 -8.02
N LEU A 41 -21.06 3.42 -7.24
CA LEU A 41 -21.27 2.74 -5.96
C LEU A 41 -21.45 1.23 -6.14
N GLU A 42 -22.27 0.79 -7.08
CA GLU A 42 -22.47 -0.63 -7.38
C GLU A 42 -21.16 -1.32 -7.77
N LEU A 43 -20.32 -0.66 -8.58
CA LEU A 43 -19.00 -1.19 -8.96
C LEU A 43 -18.05 -1.28 -7.75
N ALA A 44 -18.05 -0.26 -6.89
CA ALA A 44 -17.23 -0.23 -5.68
C ALA A 44 -17.67 -1.28 -4.66
N GLU A 45 -18.98 -1.42 -4.40
CA GLU A 45 -19.51 -2.43 -3.47
C GLU A 45 -19.22 -3.84 -3.97
N ALA A 46 -19.38 -4.09 -5.27
CA ALA A 46 -19.09 -5.40 -5.84
C ALA A 46 -17.60 -5.73 -5.89
N ALA A 47 -16.71 -4.76 -5.62
CA ALA A 47 -15.27 -4.96 -5.46
C ALA A 47 -14.84 -5.13 -3.99
N ARG A 48 -15.75 -4.99 -3.02
CA ARG A 48 -15.46 -5.21 -1.60
C ARG A 48 -15.43 -6.68 -1.25
N ASP A 49 -14.60 -7.01 -0.26
CA ASP A 49 -14.62 -8.34 0.35
C ASP A 49 -15.92 -8.52 1.15
N PRO A 50 -16.57 -9.70 1.06
CA PRO A 50 -17.78 -9.98 1.82
C PRO A 50 -17.48 -9.96 3.33
N LEU A 51 -18.37 -9.35 4.10
CA LEU A 51 -18.29 -9.41 5.56
C LEU A 51 -18.52 -10.86 6.03
N GLU A 52 -17.68 -11.34 6.94
CA GLU A 52 -17.98 -12.56 7.70
C GLU A 52 -19.31 -12.38 8.46
N ASP A 53 -20.08 -13.46 8.62
CA ASP A 53 -21.43 -13.44 9.23
C ASP A 53 -21.51 -12.78 10.61
N ARG A 54 -20.37 -12.68 11.32
CA ARG A 54 -20.27 -12.06 12.66
C ARG A 54 -19.60 -10.68 12.69
N GLY A 55 -19.21 -10.12 11.54
CA GLY A 55 -18.58 -8.80 11.40
C GLY A 55 -17.19 -8.68 12.06
N SER A 56 -16.58 -7.49 11.99
CA SER A 56 -15.38 -7.11 12.76
C SER A 56 -15.77 -6.48 14.11
N PHE A 57 -14.79 -6.24 15.00
CA PHE A 57 -15.04 -5.44 16.21
C PHE A 57 -15.60 -4.05 15.85
N ALA A 58 -14.99 -3.38 14.88
CA ALA A 58 -15.40 -2.05 14.44
C ALA A 58 -16.82 -2.03 13.88
N SER A 59 -17.20 -2.99 13.03
CA SER A 59 -18.56 -3.05 12.49
C SER A 59 -19.61 -3.37 13.57
N ASN A 60 -19.24 -4.15 14.59
CA ASN A 60 -20.14 -4.47 15.69
C ASN A 60 -20.47 -3.25 16.57
N LEU A 61 -19.56 -2.27 16.68
CA LEU A 61 -19.83 -1.01 17.40
C LEU A 61 -21.01 -0.24 16.81
N PHE A 62 -21.16 -0.22 15.47
CA PHE A 62 -22.26 0.49 14.79
C PHE A 62 -23.65 -0.06 15.11
N VAL A 63 -23.72 -1.32 15.56
CA VAL A 63 -24.98 -2.00 15.94
C VAL A 63 -25.08 -2.23 17.45
N GLY A 64 -24.27 -1.51 18.24
CA GLY A 64 -24.28 -1.61 19.71
C GLY A 64 -23.78 -2.94 20.26
N ARG A 65 -23.01 -3.72 19.47
CA ARG A 65 -22.41 -4.98 19.90
C ARG A 65 -20.94 -4.77 20.26
N TYR A 66 -20.55 -5.19 21.47
CA TYR A 66 -19.20 -4.98 22.02
C TYR A 66 -18.45 -6.32 22.13
N ASP A 67 -18.17 -6.97 21.00
CA ASP A 67 -17.51 -8.28 20.96
C ASP A 67 -15.98 -8.17 21.18
N PHE A 68 -15.59 -7.95 22.44
CA PHE A 68 -14.19 -7.75 22.82
C PHE A 68 -13.28 -8.95 22.51
N ASN A 69 -13.82 -10.16 22.37
CA ASN A 69 -13.05 -11.36 22.04
C ASN A 69 -12.30 -11.25 20.69
N ARG A 70 -12.67 -10.27 19.86
CA ARG A 70 -12.03 -10.00 18.56
C ARG A 70 -10.74 -9.19 18.67
N ILE A 71 -10.53 -8.50 19.78
CA ILE A 71 -9.36 -7.64 20.02
C ILE A 71 -8.68 -7.93 21.36
N TYR A 72 -9.29 -8.76 22.20
CA TYR A 72 -8.82 -9.19 23.51
C TYR A 72 -8.74 -10.73 23.60
N PRO A 73 -7.68 -11.31 24.19
CA PRO A 73 -6.46 -10.62 24.61
C PRO A 73 -5.76 -9.94 23.42
N TYR A 74 -5.04 -8.84 23.68
CA TYR A 74 -4.37 -8.08 22.63
C TYR A 74 -3.54 -9.05 21.78
N PRO A 75 -3.69 -9.05 20.45
CA PRO A 75 -3.03 -10.01 19.59
C PRO A 75 -1.55 -9.68 19.46
N ALA A 76 -0.78 -10.03 20.48
CA ALA A 76 0.65 -9.81 20.48
C ALA A 76 1.32 -10.61 19.36
N GLN A 77 2.30 -9.98 18.72
CA GLN A 77 3.24 -10.67 17.82
C GLN A 77 3.92 -11.81 18.60
N THR A 78 4.03 -13.00 17.99
CA THR A 78 4.70 -14.13 18.63
C THR A 78 6.20 -13.85 18.78
N ALA A 79 6.84 -14.50 19.76
CA ALA A 79 8.28 -14.34 19.98
C ALA A 79 9.10 -14.79 18.75
N GLU A 80 8.68 -15.88 18.10
CA GLU A 80 9.29 -16.40 16.88
C GLU A 80 9.19 -15.40 15.72
N ASP A 81 7.97 -14.89 15.45
CA ASP A 81 7.80 -13.91 14.38
C ASP A 81 8.59 -12.63 14.69
N ARG A 82 8.58 -12.16 15.93
CA ARG A 82 9.36 -10.99 16.33
C ARG A 82 10.87 -11.21 16.12
N ALA A 83 11.39 -12.38 16.46
CA ALA A 83 12.80 -12.72 16.29
C ALA A 83 13.19 -12.78 14.81
N ALA A 84 12.30 -13.27 13.93
CA ALA A 84 12.55 -13.36 12.49
C ALA A 84 12.88 -12.01 11.84
N GLY A 85 12.34 -10.90 12.36
CA GLY A 85 12.61 -9.55 11.84
C GLY A 85 13.81 -8.84 12.49
N GLU A 86 14.39 -9.37 13.57
CA GLU A 86 15.33 -8.62 14.42
C GLU A 86 16.63 -8.26 13.69
N GLU A 87 17.24 -9.23 13.00
CA GLU A 87 18.46 -8.99 12.23
C GLU A 87 18.27 -7.91 11.16
N PHE A 88 17.17 -7.98 10.41
CA PHE A 88 16.85 -6.98 9.39
C PHE A 88 16.65 -5.59 9.99
N LEU A 89 15.91 -5.49 11.10
CA LEU A 89 15.64 -4.20 11.75
C LEU A 89 16.90 -3.55 12.30
N GLN A 90 17.85 -4.34 12.82
CA GLN A 90 19.15 -3.85 13.27
C GLN A 90 19.96 -3.29 12.08
N LYS A 91 20.04 -4.05 10.97
CA LYS A 91 20.70 -3.59 9.74
C LYS A 91 20.05 -2.30 9.20
N LEU A 92 18.72 -2.25 9.18
CA LEU A 92 17.98 -1.06 8.75
C LEU A 92 18.25 0.14 9.65
N GLU A 93 18.24 -0.02 10.97
CA GLU A 93 18.54 1.08 11.89
C GLU A 93 19.97 1.60 11.70
N SER A 94 20.97 0.72 11.66
CA SER A 94 22.36 1.11 11.40
C SER A 94 22.49 1.83 10.06
N TYR A 95 21.90 1.27 9.00
CA TYR A 95 21.98 1.86 7.66
C TYR A 95 21.38 3.26 7.62
N LEU A 96 20.18 3.45 8.19
CA LEU A 96 19.54 4.76 8.25
C LEU A 96 20.43 5.77 8.98
N ARG A 97 20.99 5.39 10.13
CA ARG A 97 21.85 6.28 10.94
C ARG A 97 23.17 6.66 10.26
N GLU A 98 23.77 5.72 9.53
CA GLU A 98 25.12 5.86 9.00
C GLU A 98 25.16 6.44 7.57
N HIS A 99 24.09 6.24 6.78
CA HIS A 99 24.11 6.53 5.34
C HIS A 99 22.97 7.41 4.83
N VAL A 100 21.87 7.55 5.59
CA VAL A 100 20.73 8.36 5.15
C VAL A 100 20.76 9.70 5.87
N ASP A 101 21.08 10.77 5.14
CA ASP A 101 20.98 12.15 5.60
C ASP A 101 19.61 12.75 5.20
N PRO A 102 18.65 12.90 6.13
CA PRO A 102 17.32 13.44 5.82
C PRO A 102 17.37 14.92 5.41
N ASP A 103 18.31 15.70 5.95
CA ASP A 103 18.44 17.13 5.67
C ASP A 103 18.99 17.36 4.26
N GLU A 104 19.94 16.52 3.81
CA GLU A 104 20.38 16.51 2.43
C GLU A 104 19.24 16.14 1.47
N ILE A 105 18.48 15.10 1.78
CA ILE A 105 17.37 14.62 0.95
C ILE A 105 16.30 15.71 0.81
N ASP A 106 15.92 16.39 1.90
CA ASP A 106 14.95 17.48 1.82
C ASP A 106 15.48 18.68 1.01
N ARG A 107 16.71 19.11 1.31
CA ARG A 107 17.35 20.26 0.66
C ARG A 107 17.50 20.08 -0.86
N THR A 108 17.95 18.90 -1.28
CA THR A 108 18.19 18.59 -2.70
C THR A 108 16.93 18.12 -3.42
N GLY A 109 15.98 17.52 -2.68
CA GLY A 109 14.84 16.84 -3.26
C GLY A 109 15.22 15.56 -4.02
N GLU A 110 16.34 14.94 -3.69
CA GLU A 110 16.79 13.66 -4.26
C GLU A 110 17.24 12.71 -3.15
N ILE A 111 16.93 11.42 -3.31
CA ILE A 111 17.53 10.36 -2.50
C ILE A 111 18.85 9.99 -3.19
N PRO A 112 20.00 10.02 -2.49
CA PRO A 112 21.28 9.65 -3.09
C PRO A 112 21.24 8.24 -3.72
N PRO A 113 21.80 8.02 -4.92
CA PRO A 113 21.74 6.72 -5.62
C PRO A 113 22.25 5.53 -4.79
N GLU A 114 23.29 5.74 -4.00
CA GLU A 114 23.85 4.77 -3.07
C GLU A 114 22.82 4.29 -2.05
N ASN A 115 21.87 5.14 -1.65
CA ASN A 115 20.80 4.77 -0.73
C ASN A 115 19.79 3.80 -1.35
N PHE A 116 19.56 3.85 -2.67
CA PHE A 116 18.78 2.79 -3.33
C PHE A 116 19.51 1.45 -3.28
N LYS A 117 20.80 1.45 -3.61
CA LYS A 117 21.62 0.24 -3.62
C LYS A 117 21.73 -0.37 -2.22
N GLY A 118 22.10 0.42 -1.22
CA GLY A 118 22.26 -0.08 0.15
C GLY A 118 20.94 -0.58 0.76
N LEU A 119 19.82 0.11 0.51
CA LEU A 119 18.50 -0.38 0.91
C LEU A 119 18.12 -1.70 0.23
N ALA A 120 18.49 -1.89 -1.04
CA ALA A 120 18.30 -3.17 -1.73
C ALA A 120 19.17 -4.28 -1.12
N GLU A 121 20.44 -4.00 -0.84
CA GLU A 121 21.40 -4.96 -0.26
C GLU A 121 20.96 -5.48 1.12
N ILE A 122 20.35 -4.63 1.95
CA ILE A 122 19.79 -5.07 3.25
C ILE A 122 18.39 -5.69 3.15
N GLY A 123 17.79 -5.73 1.95
CA GLY A 123 16.49 -6.35 1.69
C GLY A 123 15.27 -5.46 1.95
N ALA A 124 15.42 -4.13 2.03
CA ALA A 124 14.32 -3.21 2.33
C ALA A 124 13.23 -3.17 1.24
N PHE A 125 13.57 -3.54 0.00
CA PHE A 125 12.61 -3.71 -1.11
C PHE A 125 12.03 -5.12 -1.22
N GLY A 126 12.32 -6.02 -0.26
CA GLY A 126 11.86 -7.40 -0.28
C GLY A 126 11.28 -7.87 1.05
N ILE A 127 10.88 -6.96 1.95
CA ILE A 127 10.55 -7.26 3.35
C ILE A 127 9.52 -8.37 3.48
N LYS A 128 8.40 -8.26 2.74
CA LYS A 128 7.29 -9.22 2.82
C LYS A 128 7.33 -10.29 1.73
N VAL A 129 8.17 -10.10 0.72
CA VAL A 129 8.29 -11.03 -0.40
C VAL A 129 8.83 -12.37 0.15
N PRO A 130 8.19 -13.51 -0.17
CA PRO A 130 8.64 -14.82 0.30
C PRO A 130 10.10 -15.10 -0.07
N LYS A 131 10.80 -15.83 0.81
CA LYS A 131 12.20 -16.24 0.59
C LYS A 131 12.44 -16.99 -0.72
N LYS A 132 11.46 -17.79 -1.18
CA LYS A 132 11.53 -18.50 -2.47
C LYS A 132 11.64 -17.56 -3.69
N TYR A 133 11.27 -16.29 -3.52
CA TYR A 133 11.38 -15.24 -4.54
C TYR A 133 12.47 -14.21 -4.19
N GLY A 134 13.40 -14.53 -3.30
CA GLY A 134 14.52 -13.65 -2.95
C GLY A 134 14.22 -12.54 -1.93
N GLY A 135 13.02 -12.52 -1.33
CA GLY A 135 12.70 -11.59 -0.25
C GLY A 135 13.03 -12.12 1.16
N LEU A 136 12.66 -11.35 2.18
CA LEU A 136 12.89 -11.71 3.59
C LEU A 136 11.79 -12.59 4.19
N GLY A 137 10.59 -12.58 3.61
CA GLY A 137 9.43 -13.34 4.07
C GLY A 137 8.92 -12.93 5.44
N LEU A 138 9.08 -11.66 5.82
CA LEU A 138 8.66 -11.14 7.12
C LEU A 138 7.16 -10.83 7.14
N SER A 139 6.56 -10.95 8.33
CA SER A 139 5.16 -10.63 8.60
C SER A 139 4.82 -9.14 8.39
N GLN A 140 3.52 -8.84 8.34
CA GLN A 140 3.05 -7.45 8.33
C GLN A 140 3.44 -6.72 9.62
N CYS A 141 3.44 -7.40 10.77
CA CYS A 141 3.95 -6.83 12.03
C CYS A 141 5.42 -6.41 11.93
N ASN A 142 6.29 -7.25 11.39
CA ASN A 142 7.71 -6.90 11.20
C ASN A 142 7.89 -5.78 10.18
N TYR A 143 7.11 -5.78 9.10
CA TYR A 143 7.10 -4.66 8.17
C TYR A 143 6.65 -3.36 8.84
N GLY A 144 5.63 -3.41 9.72
CA GLY A 144 5.23 -2.28 10.55
C GLY A 144 6.36 -1.78 11.46
N ARG A 145 7.15 -2.68 12.07
CA ARG A 145 8.35 -2.30 12.85
C ARG A 145 9.39 -1.57 11.98
N ALA A 146 9.60 -2.04 10.76
CA ALA A 146 10.51 -1.39 9.81
C ALA A 146 9.99 0.00 9.38
N ALA A 147 8.68 0.10 9.11
CA ALA A 147 8.03 1.37 8.79
C ALA A 147 8.15 2.39 9.93
N VAL A 148 8.07 1.97 11.20
CA VAL A 148 8.33 2.83 12.36
C VAL A 148 9.75 3.39 12.33
N LEU A 149 10.77 2.57 12.01
CA LEU A 149 12.16 3.05 11.90
C LEU A 149 12.30 4.05 10.75
N LEU A 150 11.84 3.68 9.56
CA LEU A 150 11.86 4.53 8.37
C LEU A 150 11.19 5.89 8.63
N GLY A 151 9.95 5.88 9.13
CA GLY A 151 9.19 7.10 9.39
C GLY A 151 9.74 7.94 10.55
N SER A 152 10.50 7.34 11.48
CA SER A 152 11.21 8.10 12.51
C SER A 152 12.46 8.81 12.01
N TRP A 153 12.95 8.44 10.82
CA TRP A 153 14.20 8.92 10.25
C TRP A 153 13.97 9.88 9.08
N ASP A 154 13.38 9.41 7.97
CA ASP A 154 13.10 10.22 6.79
C ASP A 154 11.79 9.81 6.09
N GLY A 155 10.95 10.81 5.82
CA GLY A 155 9.65 10.61 5.19
C GLY A 155 9.74 10.20 3.71
N ASN A 156 10.78 10.63 2.97
CA ASN A 156 10.93 10.32 1.56
C ASN A 156 11.33 8.85 1.35
N VAL A 157 12.31 8.38 2.11
CA VAL A 157 12.74 6.97 2.10
C VAL A 157 11.60 6.08 2.60
N SER A 158 10.86 6.49 3.63
CA SER A 158 9.66 5.80 4.07
C SER A 158 8.61 5.67 2.96
N ALA A 159 8.34 6.75 2.22
CA ALA A 159 7.39 6.74 1.11
C ALA A 159 7.88 5.90 -0.08
N LEU A 160 9.18 5.93 -0.41
CA LEU A 160 9.80 5.11 -1.45
C LEU A 160 9.58 3.62 -1.19
N VAL A 161 9.98 3.16 0.00
CA VAL A 161 9.85 1.75 0.41
C VAL A 161 8.37 1.38 0.54
N SER A 162 7.56 2.25 1.14
CA SER A 162 6.14 1.98 1.34
C SER A 162 5.37 1.86 0.02
N ALA A 163 5.55 2.77 -0.93
CA ALA A 163 4.85 2.68 -2.21
C ALA A 163 5.26 1.40 -2.97
N HIS A 164 6.54 1.05 -2.95
CA HIS A 164 7.06 -0.16 -3.56
C HIS A 164 6.45 -1.44 -2.94
N GLN A 165 6.44 -1.57 -1.61
CA GLN A 165 6.07 -2.81 -0.91
C GLN A 165 4.57 -2.93 -0.59
N SER A 166 3.88 -1.80 -0.39
CA SER A 166 2.52 -1.77 0.13
C SER A 166 1.46 -1.73 -0.97
N ILE A 167 1.79 -1.18 -2.14
CA ILE A 167 0.86 -1.06 -3.28
C ILE A 167 1.50 -1.40 -4.62
N GLY A 168 2.82 -1.26 -4.76
CA GLY A 168 3.58 -1.69 -5.92
C GLY A 168 3.50 -3.19 -6.16
N VAL A 169 4.09 -3.66 -7.26
CA VAL A 169 3.91 -4.98 -7.87
C VAL A 169 3.89 -6.16 -6.88
N ALA A 170 4.72 -6.11 -5.83
CA ALA A 170 4.78 -7.16 -4.83
C ALA A 170 3.41 -7.45 -4.19
N GLN A 171 2.69 -6.42 -3.73
CA GLN A 171 1.46 -6.65 -2.94
C GLN A 171 0.32 -7.23 -3.79
N PRO A 172 -0.04 -6.70 -4.98
CA PRO A 172 -1.04 -7.31 -5.84
C PRO A 172 -0.66 -8.75 -6.26
N LEU A 173 0.61 -9.03 -6.54
CA LEU A 173 1.03 -10.37 -6.96
C LEU A 173 0.97 -11.39 -5.83
N LEU A 174 1.30 -11.01 -4.59
CA LEU A 174 1.16 -11.91 -3.44
C LEU A 174 -0.29 -12.33 -3.20
N LEU A 175 -1.24 -11.42 -3.48
CA LEU A 175 -2.67 -11.66 -3.28
C LEU A 175 -3.34 -12.36 -4.48
N PHE A 176 -2.99 -11.93 -5.70
CA PHE A 176 -3.76 -12.22 -6.91
C PHE A 176 -2.94 -12.74 -8.09
N GLY A 177 -1.62 -12.80 -7.95
CA GLY A 177 -0.71 -13.20 -9.03
C GLY A 177 -0.71 -14.71 -9.27
N THR A 178 -0.49 -15.12 -10.51
CA THR A 178 -0.17 -16.51 -10.82
C THR A 178 1.26 -16.85 -10.37
N GLU A 179 1.59 -18.14 -10.25
CA GLU A 179 2.96 -18.52 -9.88
C GLU A 179 3.98 -18.06 -10.95
N GLU A 180 3.62 -18.07 -12.24
CA GLU A 180 4.48 -17.58 -13.34
C GLU A 180 4.77 -16.09 -13.19
N GLN A 181 3.75 -15.28 -12.89
CA GLN A 181 3.93 -13.85 -12.62
C GLN A 181 4.80 -13.63 -11.38
N LYS A 182 4.56 -14.39 -10.30
CA LYS A 182 5.36 -14.27 -9.08
C LYS A 182 6.83 -14.61 -9.32
N GLN A 183 7.11 -15.71 -10.02
CA GLN A 183 8.49 -16.10 -10.39
C GLN A 183 9.16 -15.05 -11.29
N LYS A 184 8.41 -14.41 -12.19
CA LYS A 184 8.94 -13.39 -13.10
C LYS A 184 9.25 -12.06 -12.39
N TYR A 185 8.34 -11.56 -11.56
CA TYR A 185 8.42 -10.17 -11.05
C TYR A 185 8.85 -10.05 -9.58
N LEU A 186 8.55 -11.02 -8.71
CA LEU A 186 8.90 -10.88 -7.29
C LEU A 186 10.42 -10.85 -7.02
N PRO A 187 11.26 -11.66 -7.71
CA PRO A 187 12.71 -11.57 -7.57
C PRO A 187 13.28 -10.21 -8.02
N ARG A 188 12.73 -9.65 -9.09
CA ARG A 188 13.12 -8.33 -9.62
C ARG A 188 12.91 -7.23 -8.57
N VAL A 189 11.69 -7.15 -8.03
CA VAL A 189 11.35 -6.10 -7.05
C VAL A 189 12.05 -6.32 -5.71
N ALA A 190 12.17 -7.57 -5.24
CA ALA A 190 12.95 -7.88 -4.04
C ALA A 190 14.45 -7.55 -4.22
N GLY A 191 14.97 -7.69 -5.44
CA GLY A 191 16.34 -7.32 -5.82
C GLY A 191 16.60 -5.82 -5.98
N GLY A 192 15.60 -4.96 -5.72
CA GLY A 192 15.76 -3.51 -5.75
C GLY A 192 15.24 -2.81 -7.01
N GLU A 193 14.64 -3.53 -7.96
CA GLU A 193 13.92 -2.88 -9.05
C GLU A 193 12.67 -2.20 -8.51
N ILE A 194 12.65 -0.87 -8.54
CA ILE A 194 11.59 -0.11 -7.91
C ILE A 194 10.27 -0.33 -8.65
N SER A 195 9.18 -0.53 -7.90
CA SER A 195 7.84 -0.64 -8.46
C SER A 195 6.95 0.54 -8.08
N ALA A 196 5.98 0.80 -8.94
CA ALA A 196 4.99 1.87 -8.78
C ALA A 196 3.56 1.36 -9.00
N PHE A 197 2.59 2.19 -8.62
CA PHE A 197 1.16 1.89 -8.71
C PHE A 197 0.43 3.06 -9.38
N ALA A 198 -0.27 2.79 -10.48
CA ALA A 198 -0.83 3.79 -11.37
C ALA A 198 -2.36 3.60 -11.46
N LEU A 199 -3.07 4.28 -10.56
CA LEU A 199 -4.53 4.26 -10.46
C LEU A 199 -5.15 5.62 -10.80
N THR A 200 -4.71 6.65 -10.10
CA THR A 200 -5.27 8.01 -10.13
C THR A 200 -5.11 8.67 -11.49
N GLU A 201 -6.11 9.47 -11.87
CA GLU A 201 -6.12 10.31 -13.07
C GLU A 201 -6.60 11.72 -12.69
N THR A 202 -6.39 12.69 -13.58
CA THR A 202 -6.76 14.10 -13.37
C THR A 202 -8.21 14.29 -12.92
N HIS A 203 -9.12 13.44 -13.41
CA HIS A 203 -10.55 13.49 -13.07
C HIS A 203 -11.01 12.34 -12.17
N ALA A 204 -10.13 11.39 -11.82
CA ALA A 204 -10.46 10.18 -11.07
C ALA A 204 -9.47 9.96 -9.92
N GLY A 205 -9.84 10.44 -8.73
CA GLY A 205 -9.12 10.22 -7.47
C GLY A 205 -9.89 9.28 -6.54
N SER A 206 -10.74 9.84 -5.68
CA SER A 206 -11.57 9.08 -4.73
C SER A 206 -12.60 8.18 -5.42
N ASP A 207 -13.02 8.50 -6.64
CA ASP A 207 -13.89 7.68 -7.47
C ASP A 207 -13.11 7.09 -8.67
N PRO A 208 -12.31 6.04 -8.46
CA PRO A 208 -11.53 5.42 -9.53
C PRO A 208 -12.41 4.76 -10.60
N ALA A 209 -13.70 4.50 -10.34
CA ALA A 209 -14.62 3.91 -11.33
C ALA A 209 -14.82 4.80 -12.56
N THR A 210 -14.54 6.11 -12.41
CA THR A 210 -14.68 7.11 -13.48
C THR A 210 -13.44 7.24 -14.36
N MET A 211 -12.39 6.45 -14.12
CA MET A 211 -11.14 6.49 -14.90
C MET A 211 -11.36 6.34 -16.41
N SER A 212 -10.47 6.97 -17.18
CA SER A 212 -10.54 7.18 -18.62
C SER A 212 -9.41 6.51 -19.40
N LEU A 213 -8.27 6.18 -18.75
CA LEU A 213 -7.23 5.38 -19.40
C LEU A 213 -7.85 4.05 -19.82
N ARG A 214 -7.74 3.73 -21.11
CA ARG A 214 -8.39 2.56 -21.72
C ARG A 214 -7.37 1.52 -22.14
N ALA A 215 -7.79 0.27 -22.11
CA ALA A 215 -7.08 -0.89 -22.62
C ALA A 215 -8.00 -1.64 -23.59
N GLU A 216 -7.64 -1.65 -24.87
CA GLU A 216 -8.39 -2.30 -25.94
C GLU A 216 -7.65 -3.57 -26.37
N PRO A 217 -8.32 -4.72 -26.58
CA PRO A 217 -7.65 -5.93 -27.04
C PRO A 217 -7.05 -5.71 -28.44
N SER A 218 -5.89 -6.29 -28.70
CA SER A 218 -5.33 -6.39 -30.05
C SER A 218 -6.28 -7.19 -30.97
N PRO A 219 -6.18 -7.05 -32.30
CA PRO A 219 -7.06 -7.77 -33.23
C PRO A 219 -7.04 -9.30 -33.08
N ASP A 220 -5.91 -9.88 -32.67
CA ASP A 220 -5.72 -11.30 -32.39
C ASP A 220 -6.02 -11.67 -30.91
N GLY A 221 -6.28 -10.68 -30.06
CA GLY A 221 -6.65 -10.83 -28.65
C GLY A 221 -5.51 -11.23 -27.70
N SER A 222 -4.27 -11.34 -28.20
CA SER A 222 -3.09 -11.75 -27.45
C SER A 222 -2.57 -10.66 -26.49
N GLU A 223 -2.82 -9.39 -26.81
CA GLU A 223 -2.38 -8.22 -26.06
C GLU A 223 -3.53 -7.26 -25.77
N PHE A 224 -3.26 -6.27 -24.93
CA PHE A 224 -4.03 -5.05 -24.79
C PHE A 224 -3.18 -3.84 -25.20
N VAL A 225 -3.83 -2.88 -25.87
CA VAL A 225 -3.24 -1.60 -26.25
C VAL A 225 -3.77 -0.53 -25.29
N LEU A 226 -2.89 0.00 -24.45
CA LEU A 226 -3.20 0.99 -23.43
C LEU A 226 -3.00 2.41 -23.98
N ASN A 227 -3.99 3.27 -23.73
CA ASN A 227 -3.98 4.67 -24.13
C ASN A 227 -4.60 5.56 -23.04
N GLY A 228 -3.88 6.61 -22.63
CA GLY A 228 -4.33 7.58 -21.64
C GLY A 228 -3.21 8.06 -20.73
N GLU A 229 -3.57 8.62 -19.59
CA GLU A 229 -2.63 9.20 -18.64
C GLU A 229 -2.98 8.82 -17.21
N LYS A 230 -1.95 8.66 -16.38
CA LYS A 230 -2.06 8.51 -14.92
C LYS A 230 -1.39 9.69 -14.24
N LEU A 231 -2.04 10.15 -13.18
CA LEU A 231 -1.60 11.27 -12.36
C LEU A 231 -1.11 10.76 -11.01
N TRP A 232 -0.08 11.41 -10.50
CA TRP A 232 0.49 11.18 -9.19
C TRP A 232 0.91 9.74 -8.90
N CYS A 233 1.58 9.11 -9.85
CA CYS A 233 2.16 7.79 -9.69
C CYS A 233 3.44 7.87 -8.83
N THR A 234 3.31 7.63 -7.52
CA THR A 234 4.46 7.55 -6.61
C THR A 234 5.43 6.45 -7.06
N ASN A 235 6.71 6.76 -6.99
CA ASN A 235 7.85 6.00 -7.54
C ASN A 235 7.95 5.99 -9.07
N GLY A 236 7.00 6.53 -9.83
CA GLY A 236 7.00 6.43 -11.30
C GLY A 236 8.27 6.95 -11.97
N VAL A 237 8.95 7.95 -11.38
CA VAL A 237 10.21 8.50 -11.93
C VAL A 237 11.41 7.54 -11.77
N LYS A 238 11.34 6.60 -10.82
CA LYS A 238 12.41 5.64 -10.51
C LYS A 238 12.00 4.19 -10.75
N ALA A 239 10.77 3.93 -11.14
CA ALA A 239 10.25 2.60 -11.31
C ALA A 239 10.90 1.89 -12.51
N GLY A 240 11.07 0.58 -12.41
CA GLY A 240 11.27 -0.31 -13.57
C GLY A 240 9.99 -1.01 -14.01
N VAL A 241 9.01 -1.13 -13.10
CA VAL A 241 7.73 -1.81 -13.37
C VAL A 241 6.56 -1.14 -12.64
N LEU A 242 5.38 -1.09 -13.27
CA LEU A 242 4.16 -0.56 -12.70
C LEU A 242 3.06 -1.61 -12.62
N VAL A 243 2.17 -1.42 -11.64
CA VAL A 243 0.79 -1.91 -11.74
C VAL A 243 -0.09 -0.79 -12.28
N VAL A 244 -0.79 -1.03 -13.38
CA VAL A 244 -1.62 -0.04 -14.08
C VAL A 244 -3.08 -0.47 -14.10
N MET A 245 -3.98 0.40 -13.65
CA MET A 245 -5.41 0.18 -13.77
C MET A 245 -5.95 0.87 -15.02
N ALA A 246 -6.59 0.10 -15.90
CA ALA A 246 -7.15 0.61 -17.14
C ALA A 246 -8.59 0.12 -17.32
N ARG A 247 -9.43 0.96 -17.92
CA ARG A 247 -10.78 0.58 -18.33
C ARG A 247 -10.70 -0.38 -19.52
N THR A 248 -11.35 -1.53 -19.40
CA THR A 248 -11.56 -2.48 -20.51
C THR A 248 -13.03 -2.45 -20.94
N ALA A 249 -13.36 -3.13 -22.04
CA ALA A 249 -14.73 -3.18 -22.57
C ALA A 249 -15.76 -3.58 -21.50
N SER A 250 -16.89 -2.89 -21.47
CA SER A 250 -18.01 -3.23 -20.59
C SER A 250 -18.51 -4.65 -20.87
N LYS A 251 -19.06 -5.31 -19.84
CA LYS A 251 -19.73 -6.61 -19.97
C LYS A 251 -21.20 -6.50 -19.57
N MET A 252 -22.06 -7.25 -20.25
CA MET A 252 -23.46 -7.40 -19.86
C MET A 252 -23.56 -8.43 -18.73
N VAL A 253 -24.00 -8.01 -17.55
CA VAL A 253 -24.22 -8.87 -16.39
C VAL A 253 -25.67 -8.69 -15.94
N GLY A 254 -26.46 -9.77 -15.96
CA GLY A 254 -27.88 -9.72 -15.59
C GLY A 254 -28.71 -8.73 -16.42
N GLY A 255 -28.40 -8.58 -17.71
CA GLY A 255 -29.09 -7.64 -18.60
C GLY A 255 -28.70 -6.17 -18.44
N LYS A 256 -27.71 -5.86 -17.60
CA LYS A 256 -27.18 -4.49 -17.41
C LYS A 256 -25.74 -4.40 -17.86
N GLU A 257 -25.40 -3.28 -18.49
CA GLU A 257 -24.02 -2.97 -18.84
C GLU A 257 -23.24 -2.66 -17.56
N ARG A 258 -22.11 -3.35 -17.37
CA ARG A 258 -21.20 -3.15 -16.25
C ARG A 258 -19.83 -2.75 -16.76
N LYS A 259 -19.41 -1.53 -16.44
CA LYS A 259 -18.06 -1.01 -16.72
C LYS A 259 -17.01 -1.91 -16.07
N GLN A 260 -15.92 -2.14 -16.78
CA GLN A 260 -14.84 -3.04 -16.36
C GLN A 260 -13.55 -2.25 -16.18
N ILE A 261 -12.81 -2.57 -15.12
CA ILE A 261 -11.44 -2.09 -14.90
C ILE A 261 -10.56 -3.32 -14.78
N THR A 262 -9.41 -3.33 -15.44
CA THR A 262 -8.44 -4.42 -15.41
C THR A 262 -7.11 -3.88 -14.87
N ALA A 263 -6.42 -4.70 -14.07
CA ALA A 263 -5.09 -4.40 -13.54
C ALA A 263 -4.04 -5.11 -14.38
N PHE A 264 -3.01 -4.38 -14.79
CA PHE A 264 -1.93 -4.85 -15.67
C PHE A 264 -0.57 -4.63 -15.00
N ILE A 265 0.39 -5.52 -15.26
CA ILE A 265 1.81 -5.29 -14.99
C ILE A 265 2.44 -4.73 -16.26
N VAL A 266 3.13 -3.60 -16.16
CA VAL A 266 3.73 -2.92 -17.31
C VAL A 266 5.17 -2.53 -16.97
N ASP A 267 6.13 -3.03 -17.73
CA ASP A 267 7.53 -2.63 -17.61
C ASP A 267 7.68 -1.18 -18.15
N VAL A 268 8.45 -0.34 -17.46
CA VAL A 268 8.59 1.11 -17.79
C VAL A 268 9.18 1.34 -19.18
N ASP A 269 10.02 0.43 -19.66
CA ASP A 269 10.65 0.50 -20.98
C ASP A 269 9.75 0.01 -22.12
N THR A 270 8.51 -0.41 -21.83
CA THR A 270 7.54 -0.80 -22.85
C THR A 270 7.30 0.37 -23.83
N PRO A 271 7.45 0.18 -25.16
CA PRO A 271 7.28 1.25 -26.13
C PRO A 271 5.94 1.96 -25.98
N GLY A 272 6.00 3.31 -25.97
CA GLY A 272 4.84 4.17 -25.82
C GLY A 272 4.49 4.57 -24.39
N LEU A 273 5.15 4.00 -23.37
CA LEU A 273 5.05 4.45 -21.99
C LEU A 273 6.07 5.58 -21.77
N GLU A 274 5.61 6.71 -21.26
CA GLU A 274 6.45 7.88 -21.03
C GLU A 274 6.19 8.48 -19.65
N ILE A 275 7.25 8.76 -18.90
CA ILE A 275 7.18 9.59 -17.69
C ILE A 275 7.30 11.05 -18.11
N ILE A 276 6.16 11.71 -18.30
CA ILE A 276 6.12 13.06 -18.91
C ILE A 276 6.47 14.18 -17.92
N TYR A 277 6.28 13.95 -16.63
CA TYR A 277 6.53 14.98 -15.61
C TYR A 277 6.77 14.38 -14.22
N ARG A 278 7.75 14.91 -13.49
CA ARG A 278 7.90 14.68 -12.05
C ARG A 278 7.13 15.74 -11.26
N CYS A 279 6.14 15.30 -10.49
CA CYS A 279 5.41 16.17 -9.57
C CYS A 279 6.26 16.50 -8.33
N ARG A 280 6.18 17.76 -7.88
CA ARG A 280 6.81 18.25 -6.64
C ARG A 280 5.71 18.79 -5.72
N PHE A 281 5.87 18.59 -4.42
CA PHE A 281 4.88 18.96 -3.40
C PHE A 281 5.51 19.79 -2.28
N MET A 282 4.66 20.31 -1.37
CA MET A 282 5.07 21.14 -0.23
C MET A 282 6.07 20.43 0.70
N GLY A 283 5.93 19.11 0.88
CA GLY A 283 6.84 18.26 1.64
C GLY A 283 7.08 16.95 0.90
N LEU A 284 7.86 16.05 1.48
CA LEU A 284 8.38 14.87 0.77
C LEU A 284 9.05 15.29 -0.55
N ARG A 285 10.01 16.23 -0.47
CA ARG A 285 10.60 16.88 -1.64
C ARG A 285 11.31 15.91 -2.58
N ALA A 286 11.78 14.78 -2.06
CA ALA A 286 12.40 13.70 -2.81
C ALA A 286 11.43 12.57 -3.21
N LEU A 287 10.12 12.76 -3.04
CA LEU A 287 9.13 11.83 -3.56
C LEU A 287 9.20 11.77 -5.10
N TYR A 288 9.36 10.57 -5.63
CA TYR A 288 9.48 10.31 -7.07
C TYR A 288 8.10 10.13 -7.71
N ASN A 289 7.27 11.15 -7.58
CA ASN A 289 5.89 11.11 -8.05
C ASN A 289 5.81 11.59 -9.50
N ALA A 290 5.06 10.88 -10.35
CA ALA A 290 5.09 11.09 -11.79
C ALA A 290 3.70 11.22 -12.43
N VAL A 291 3.63 11.97 -13.51
CA VAL A 291 2.58 11.83 -14.53
C VAL A 291 3.09 10.85 -15.57
N VAL A 292 2.29 9.82 -15.88
CA VAL A 292 2.67 8.73 -16.78
C VAL A 292 1.70 8.71 -17.95
N LYS A 293 2.23 8.80 -19.17
CA LYS A 293 1.47 8.76 -20.41
C LYS A 293 1.64 7.42 -21.10
N PHE A 294 0.55 6.92 -21.68
CA PHE A 294 0.49 5.68 -22.42
C PHE A 294 -0.01 6.00 -23.83
N THR A 295 0.84 5.75 -24.82
CA THR A 295 0.53 5.93 -26.24
C THR A 295 0.73 4.62 -26.97
N ASN A 296 -0.37 3.89 -27.21
CA ASN A 296 -0.36 2.56 -27.85
C ASN A 296 0.56 1.54 -27.15
N VAL A 297 0.59 1.57 -25.82
CA VAL A 297 1.42 0.65 -25.02
C VAL A 297 0.84 -0.75 -25.12
N ARG A 298 1.60 -1.69 -25.68
CA ARG A 298 1.18 -3.09 -25.84
C ARG A 298 1.55 -3.91 -24.61
N VAL A 299 0.54 -4.52 -24.00
CA VAL A 299 0.70 -5.32 -22.78
C VAL A 299 0.16 -6.72 -23.04
N PRO A 300 0.99 -7.77 -22.88
CA PRO A 300 0.54 -9.14 -23.07
C PRO A 300 -0.60 -9.53 -22.11
N ARG A 301 -1.52 -10.39 -22.54
CA ARG A 301 -2.68 -10.79 -21.72
C ARG A 301 -2.26 -11.52 -20.45
N GLU A 302 -1.13 -12.23 -20.45
CA GLU A 302 -0.55 -12.87 -19.26
C GLU A 302 -0.05 -11.88 -18.20
N ASN A 303 0.06 -10.59 -18.52
CA ASN A 303 0.38 -9.54 -17.56
C ASN A 303 -0.87 -8.98 -16.85
N ILE A 304 -2.06 -9.52 -17.11
CA ILE A 304 -3.26 -9.20 -16.32
C ILE A 304 -3.14 -9.82 -14.93
N ILE A 305 -3.31 -8.99 -13.89
CA ILE A 305 -3.37 -9.47 -12.50
C ILE A 305 -4.81 -9.93 -12.22
N SER A 306 -4.96 -11.14 -11.66
CA SER A 306 -6.25 -11.81 -11.49
C SER A 306 -6.93 -12.13 -12.83
N LYS A 307 -7.92 -11.33 -13.25
CA LYS A 307 -8.67 -11.52 -14.49
C LYS A 307 -9.18 -10.19 -15.04
N GLU A 308 -9.48 -10.18 -16.33
CA GLU A 308 -10.10 -9.03 -17.00
C GLU A 308 -11.39 -8.61 -16.26
N GLY A 309 -11.48 -7.32 -15.92
CA GLY A 309 -12.59 -6.74 -15.17
C GLY A 309 -12.46 -6.77 -13.65
N ALA A 310 -11.46 -7.47 -13.10
CA ALA A 310 -11.24 -7.56 -11.65
C ALA A 310 -10.29 -6.48 -11.09
N GLY A 311 -9.82 -5.54 -11.91
CA GLY A 311 -8.80 -4.56 -11.56
C GLY A 311 -9.18 -3.63 -10.40
N LEU A 312 -10.47 -3.26 -10.27
CA LEU A 312 -10.91 -2.46 -9.12
C LEU A 312 -10.85 -3.26 -7.80
N LYS A 313 -11.20 -4.56 -7.83
CA LYS A 313 -11.02 -5.45 -6.66
C LYS A 313 -9.54 -5.54 -6.30
N VAL A 314 -8.67 -5.82 -7.29
CA VAL A 314 -7.22 -5.86 -7.09
C VAL A 314 -6.71 -4.57 -6.44
N ALA A 315 -7.12 -3.40 -6.95
CA ALA A 315 -6.74 -2.11 -6.41
C ALA A 315 -7.20 -1.93 -4.94
N LEU A 316 -8.49 -2.13 -4.65
CA LEU A 316 -9.05 -1.86 -3.34
C LEU A 316 -8.54 -2.82 -2.26
N THR A 317 -8.41 -4.12 -2.57
CA THR A 317 -7.86 -5.09 -1.63
C THR A 317 -6.38 -4.82 -1.37
N THR A 318 -5.59 -4.49 -2.40
CA THR A 318 -4.19 -4.08 -2.22
C THR A 318 -4.07 -2.86 -1.31
N LEU A 319 -4.89 -1.83 -1.54
CA LEU A 319 -4.92 -0.63 -0.72
C LEU A 319 -5.32 -0.91 0.74
N ASN A 320 -6.23 -1.85 0.99
CA ASN A 320 -6.64 -2.24 2.35
C ASN A 320 -5.46 -2.78 3.16
N THR A 321 -4.66 -3.69 2.59
CA THR A 321 -3.45 -4.20 3.24
C THR A 321 -2.35 -3.15 3.32
N GLY A 322 -2.13 -2.40 2.23
CA GLY A 322 -1.13 -1.35 2.17
C GLY A 322 -1.33 -0.24 3.20
N ARG A 323 -2.59 0.08 3.53
CA ARG A 323 -2.97 1.07 4.56
C ARG A 323 -2.38 0.81 5.93
N LEU A 324 -2.01 -0.43 6.28
CA LEU A 324 -1.47 -0.73 7.61
C LEU A 324 -0.04 -0.18 7.81
N THR A 325 0.66 0.15 6.71
CA THR A 325 2.05 0.61 6.76
C THR A 325 2.16 2.09 7.12
N LEU A 326 1.29 2.92 6.55
CA LEU A 326 1.36 4.38 6.72
C LEU A 326 1.17 4.81 8.19
N PRO A 327 0.20 4.26 8.97
CA PRO A 327 0.11 4.52 10.39
C PRO A 327 1.37 4.14 11.16
N ALA A 328 2.06 3.07 10.77
CA ALA A 328 3.31 2.66 11.41
C ALA A 328 4.43 3.68 11.16
N ALA A 329 4.58 4.18 9.93
CA ALA A 329 5.51 5.27 9.63
C ALA A 329 5.16 6.55 10.43
N CYS A 330 3.87 6.91 10.49
CA CYS A 330 3.40 8.04 11.30
C CYS A 330 3.67 7.85 12.80
N VAL A 331 3.57 6.63 13.33
CA VAL A 331 3.97 6.32 14.72
C VAL A 331 5.47 6.59 14.93
N GLY A 332 6.31 6.22 13.96
CA GLY A 332 7.74 6.53 13.95
C GLY A 332 8.00 8.04 14.00
N LEU A 333 7.41 8.78 13.07
CA LEU A 333 7.52 10.23 13.00
C LEU A 333 7.03 10.91 14.30
N SER A 334 5.86 10.53 14.79
CA SER A 334 5.29 11.12 16.00
C SER A 334 6.13 10.84 17.25
N LYS A 335 6.81 9.69 17.34
CA LYS A 335 7.79 9.43 18.40
C LYS A 335 9.00 10.36 18.30
N ARG A 336 9.50 10.61 17.09
CA ARG A 336 10.62 11.53 16.87
C ARG A 336 10.23 12.97 17.25
N LEU A 337 9.04 13.41 16.85
CA LEU A 337 8.50 14.73 17.24
C LEU A 337 8.30 14.86 18.75
N LEU A 338 7.85 13.79 19.42
CA LEU A 338 7.72 13.75 20.87
C LEU A 338 9.09 13.81 21.57
N GLU A 339 10.09 13.09 21.05
CA GLU A 339 11.46 13.15 21.57
C GLU A 339 12.03 14.57 21.48
N ILE A 340 11.95 15.21 20.30
CA ILE A 340 12.42 16.57 20.07
C ILE A 340 11.71 17.56 21.00
N SER A 341 10.38 17.49 21.05
CA SER A 341 9.57 18.37 21.92
C SER A 341 9.93 18.21 23.40
N ARG A 342 10.14 16.97 23.86
CA ARG A 342 10.53 16.69 25.24
C ARG A 342 11.92 17.21 25.56
N LYS A 343 12.89 17.01 24.66
CA LYS A 343 14.24 17.53 24.82
C LYS A 343 14.25 19.06 24.92
N TRP A 344 13.63 19.73 23.95
CA TRP A 344 13.55 21.19 23.94
C TRP A 344 12.84 21.74 25.19
N ALA A 345 11.76 21.09 25.63
CA ALA A 345 11.04 21.51 26.82
C ALA A 345 11.88 21.37 28.12
N GLY A 346 12.83 20.43 28.17
CA GLY A 346 13.76 20.27 29.27
C GLY A 346 14.94 21.23 29.26
N GLU A 347 15.31 21.75 28.08
CA GLU A 347 16.49 22.61 27.90
C GLU A 347 16.16 24.10 27.88
N ARG A 348 15.04 24.50 27.25
CA ARG A 348 14.67 25.91 27.11
C ARG A 348 14.20 26.48 28.44
N ILE A 349 14.88 27.52 28.94
CA ILE A 349 14.52 28.22 30.18
C ILE A 349 13.70 29.47 29.88
N GLN A 350 12.53 29.62 30.51
CA GLN A 350 11.77 30.87 30.60
C GLN A 350 11.09 30.97 31.97
N TRP A 351 11.03 32.18 32.52
CA TRP A 351 10.54 32.43 33.88
C TRP A 351 11.27 31.61 34.94
N GLY A 352 12.61 31.52 34.80
CA GLY A 352 13.51 30.93 35.81
C GLY A 352 13.57 29.39 35.85
N VAL A 353 12.78 28.68 35.05
CA VAL A 353 12.79 27.20 34.99
C VAL A 353 12.70 26.68 33.54
N PRO A 354 13.07 25.41 33.28
CA PRO A 354 12.77 24.76 32.02
C PRO A 354 11.29 24.83 31.67
N ILE A 355 10.95 25.15 30.42
CA ILE A 355 9.56 25.39 30.01
C ILE A 355 8.65 24.18 30.22
N GLY A 356 9.20 22.96 30.22
CA GLY A 356 8.49 21.73 30.51
C GLY A 356 7.99 21.61 31.96
N LYS A 357 8.44 22.47 32.89
CA LYS A 357 7.90 22.57 34.25
C LYS A 357 6.58 23.36 34.30
N HIS A 358 6.26 24.14 33.27
CA HIS A 358 4.99 24.87 33.19
C HIS A 358 3.88 23.94 32.72
N ALA A 359 2.74 23.93 33.43
CA ALA A 359 1.63 23.01 33.17
C ALA A 359 1.13 23.04 31.71
N ALA A 360 1.12 24.21 31.07
CA ALA A 360 0.69 24.37 29.67
C ALA A 360 1.58 23.60 28.67
N ILE A 361 2.88 23.45 28.95
CA ILE A 361 3.81 22.69 28.10
C ILE A 361 3.77 21.21 28.48
N ALA A 362 3.75 20.90 29.78
CA ALA A 362 3.64 19.53 30.26
C ALA A 362 2.37 18.84 29.73
N GLY A 363 1.23 19.55 29.69
CA GLY A 363 -0.03 19.05 29.14
C GLY A 363 0.06 18.69 27.65
N LYS A 364 0.70 19.54 26.82
CA LYS A 364 0.93 19.25 25.40
C LYS A 364 1.75 17.98 25.20
N ILE A 365 2.82 17.81 25.97
CA ILE A 365 3.67 16.62 25.91
C ILE A 365 2.90 15.36 26.35
N ALA A 366 2.08 15.47 27.40
CA ALA A 366 1.26 14.36 27.88
C ALA A 366 0.24 13.92 26.81
N GLU A 367 -0.43 14.87 26.16
CA GLU A 367 -1.37 14.61 25.06
C GLU A 367 -0.67 13.95 23.86
N MET A 368 0.49 14.48 23.44
CA MET A 368 1.30 13.88 22.38
C MET A 368 1.68 12.43 22.72
N ALA A 369 2.12 12.17 23.95
CA ALA A 369 2.50 10.82 24.39
C ALA A 369 1.30 9.86 24.40
N GLY A 370 0.14 10.30 24.89
CA GLY A 370 -1.09 9.52 24.88
C GLY A 370 -1.55 9.16 23.46
N ASN A 371 -1.53 10.13 22.54
CA ASN A 371 -1.88 9.92 21.14
C ASN A 371 -0.90 8.95 20.45
N VAL A 372 0.42 9.09 20.67
CA VAL A 372 1.43 8.17 20.13
C VAL A 372 1.21 6.74 20.64
N PHE A 373 0.88 6.58 21.92
CA PHE A 373 0.57 5.27 22.50
C PHE A 373 -0.66 4.64 21.83
N ALA A 374 -1.76 5.39 21.68
CA ALA A 374 -2.99 4.92 21.04
C ALA A 374 -2.76 4.56 19.56
N MET A 375 -2.07 5.42 18.80
CA MET A 375 -1.70 5.17 17.40
C MET A 375 -0.91 3.86 17.26
N LYS A 376 0.10 3.64 18.11
CA LYS A 376 0.90 2.41 18.10
C LYS A 376 0.03 1.20 18.41
N ALA A 377 -0.81 1.26 19.44
CA ALA A 377 -1.66 0.15 19.83
C ALA A 377 -2.59 -0.29 18.70
N MET A 378 -3.26 0.66 18.03
CA MET A 378 -4.16 0.38 16.90
C MET A 378 -3.43 -0.15 15.66
N THR A 379 -2.25 0.40 15.37
CA THR A 379 -1.43 -0.01 14.22
C THR A 379 -0.99 -1.48 14.34
N PHE A 380 -0.47 -1.87 15.50
CA PHE A 380 -0.01 -3.25 15.70
C PHE A 380 -1.17 -4.21 15.95
N LEU A 381 -2.29 -3.75 16.51
CA LEU A 381 -3.52 -4.56 16.61
C LEU A 381 -3.98 -5.00 15.22
N THR A 382 -4.11 -4.05 14.30
CA THR A 382 -4.59 -4.33 12.94
C THR A 382 -3.59 -5.12 12.11
N SER A 383 -2.28 -4.89 12.29
CA SER A 383 -1.22 -5.70 11.66
C SER A 383 -1.27 -7.16 12.14
N SER A 384 -1.36 -7.39 13.45
CA SER A 384 -1.46 -8.75 13.99
C SER A 384 -2.72 -9.49 13.57
N LEU A 385 -3.85 -8.77 13.43
CA LEU A 385 -5.09 -9.37 12.92
C LEU A 385 -4.95 -9.80 11.46
N LEU A 386 -4.20 -9.07 10.63
CA LEU A 386 -3.89 -9.50 9.27
C LEU A 386 -3.04 -10.76 9.29
N ASP A 387 -1.93 -10.76 10.04
CA ASP A 387 -1.01 -11.90 10.12
C ASP A 387 -1.70 -13.18 10.62
N ARG A 388 -2.72 -13.07 11.48
CA ARG A 388 -3.52 -14.20 11.98
C ARG A 388 -4.52 -14.77 10.98
N LYS A 389 -5.02 -13.99 10.03
CA LYS A 389 -5.91 -14.50 8.96
C LYS A 389 -5.14 -15.28 7.89
N ALA A 390 -3.83 -15.10 7.91
CA ALA A 390 -2.88 -15.44 6.89
C ALA A 390 -2.19 -16.80 7.16
N GLY A 391 -2.11 -17.20 8.43
CA GLY A 391 -1.83 -18.57 8.86
C GLY A 391 -3.10 -19.32 9.20
#